data_AF-A0A7C4C475-F1
#
_entry.id   AF-A0A7C4C475-F1
#
_cell.length_a   1.000
_cell.length_b   1.000
_cell.length_c   1.000
_cell.angle_alpha   90.00
_cell.angle_beta   90.00
_cell.angle_gamma   90.00
#
_symmetry.space_group_name_H-M   'P 1'
#
loop_
_entity.id
_entity.type
_entity.pdbx_description
1 polymer ?
#
loop_
_entity_poly.entity_id
_entity_poly.type
_entity_poly.pdbx_seq_one_letter_code
_entity_poly.pdbx_strand_id
1 'polypeptide(L)'
;MVLLLNDLCFIDVESTGLDAESSFIVGYGLMRLDGSWTHSFAKTVNDEPNIIVNLLNNIRDYECIVTWYGLGFDIPIVTARAVKNGIDPSPILTINHIDLFIVFKTLFRLSKYDLDGVCKFLGIPKRVELKGSDMPPLYFKALSGDSEALKLIEEHCYDDLQGLRNIYLKVESIINKVIKGCIDLSKWQLSFK
;
A
#
# COMPACT_ATOMS: atom_id res chain seq x y z
N MET A 1 10.15 -22.16 17.39
CA MET A 1 9.47 -22.37 16.09
C MET A 1 9.48 -21.03 15.38
N VAL A 2 10.24 -20.90 14.29
CA VAL A 2 10.37 -19.64 13.55
C VAL A 2 9.16 -19.54 12.63
N LEU A 3 8.22 -18.64 12.93
CA LEU A 3 7.21 -18.24 11.96
C LEU A 3 7.94 -17.40 10.89
N LEU A 4 8.30 -18.03 9.79
CA LEU A 4 8.43 -17.32 8.52
C LEU A 4 6.99 -17.08 8.08
N LEU A 5 6.60 -15.82 7.86
CA LEU A 5 5.32 -15.50 7.22
C LEU A 5 5.43 -16.06 5.80
N ASN A 6 4.79 -17.20 5.57
CA ASN A 6 4.98 -17.96 4.34
C ASN A 6 4.14 -17.38 3.20
N ASP A 7 3.13 -16.55 3.52
CA ASP A 7 2.34 -15.83 2.52
C ASP A 7 2.19 -14.34 2.86
N LEU A 8 3.03 -13.53 2.20
CA LEU A 8 3.06 -12.07 2.30
C LEU A 8 2.48 -11.42 1.05
N CYS A 9 1.66 -10.39 1.25
CA CYS A 9 1.12 -9.56 0.18
C CYS A 9 1.55 -8.10 0.36
N PHE A 10 2.22 -7.53 -0.64
CA PHE A 10 2.41 -6.09 -0.73
C PHE A 10 1.16 -5.47 -1.33
N ILE A 11 0.65 -4.42 -0.69
CA ILE A 11 -0.58 -3.73 -1.10
C ILE A 11 -0.30 -2.26 -1.31
N ASP A 12 -0.95 -1.72 -2.33
CA ASP A 12 -1.03 -0.30 -2.63
C ASP A 12 -2.47 0.04 -3.04
N VAL A 13 -3.04 1.09 -2.45
CA VAL A 13 -4.41 1.55 -2.73
C VAL A 13 -4.39 2.89 -3.44
N GLU A 14 -5.03 2.93 -4.61
CA GLU A 14 -5.15 4.13 -5.42
C GLU A 14 -6.45 4.85 -5.11
N SER A 15 -6.36 6.17 -4.87
CA SER A 15 -7.53 7.00 -4.58
C SER A 15 -7.42 8.39 -5.20
N THR A 16 -8.55 9.06 -5.39
CA THR A 16 -8.58 10.42 -5.96
C THR A 16 -8.14 11.52 -4.98
N GLY A 17 -7.75 11.18 -3.75
CA GLY A 17 -7.36 12.16 -2.74
C GLY A 17 -7.21 11.55 -1.35
N LEU A 18 -6.66 12.33 -0.42
CA LEU A 18 -6.23 11.82 0.89
C LEU A 18 -7.38 11.61 1.89
N ASP A 19 -8.44 12.41 1.79
CA ASP A 19 -9.52 12.46 2.78
C ASP A 19 -10.78 11.75 2.27
N ALA A 20 -11.24 10.74 3.01
CA ALA A 20 -12.29 9.81 2.58
C ALA A 20 -13.67 10.46 2.33
N GLU A 21 -13.96 11.62 2.92
CA GLU A 21 -15.18 12.38 2.65
C GLU A 21 -15.22 12.97 1.24
N SER A 22 -14.05 13.27 0.67
CA SER A 22 -13.89 14.01 -0.59
C SER A 22 -13.27 13.17 -1.72
N SER A 23 -12.74 11.99 -1.41
CA SER A 23 -12.11 11.08 -2.37
C SER A 23 -12.89 9.79 -2.60
N PHE A 24 -12.45 9.02 -3.59
CA PHE A 24 -12.91 7.67 -3.90
C PHE A 24 -11.71 6.73 -4.03
N ILE A 25 -11.87 5.48 -3.64
CA ILE A 25 -10.92 4.42 -3.98
C ILE A 25 -11.17 4.03 -5.43
N VAL A 26 -10.13 4.16 -6.26
CA VAL A 26 -10.19 3.92 -7.71
C VAL A 26 -9.52 2.63 -8.11
N GLY A 27 -8.67 2.06 -7.26
CA GLY A 27 -8.03 0.80 -7.53
C GLY A 27 -7.17 0.33 -6.38
N TYR A 28 -6.61 -0.85 -6.56
CA TYR A 28 -5.56 -1.39 -5.70
C TYR A 28 -4.70 -2.36 -6.50
N GLY A 29 -3.46 -2.54 -6.04
CA GLY A 29 -2.59 -3.62 -6.49
C GLY A 29 -2.23 -4.54 -5.34
N LEU A 30 -2.02 -5.81 -5.67
CA LEU A 30 -1.54 -6.86 -4.76
C LEU A 30 -0.34 -7.52 -5.40
N MET A 31 0.77 -7.65 -4.67
CA MET A 31 1.99 -8.29 -5.16
C MET A 31 2.54 -9.29 -4.15
N ARG A 32 2.99 -10.45 -4.63
CA ARG A 32 3.62 -11.50 -3.83
C ARG A 32 5.14 -11.33 -3.79
N LEU A 33 5.79 -12.06 -2.89
CA LEU A 33 7.26 -12.09 -2.78
C LEU A 33 7.96 -12.55 -4.06
N ASP A 34 7.35 -13.41 -4.87
CA ASP A 34 7.92 -13.83 -6.17
C ASP A 34 7.78 -12.77 -7.28
N GLY A 35 7.07 -11.68 -7.00
CA GLY A 35 6.80 -10.59 -7.94
C GLY A 35 5.55 -10.81 -8.80
N SER A 36 4.85 -11.93 -8.65
CA SER A 36 3.51 -12.07 -9.22
C SER A 36 2.58 -11.02 -8.60
N TRP A 37 1.72 -10.42 -9.44
CA TRP A 37 0.88 -9.33 -9.00
C TRP A 37 -0.45 -9.30 -9.74
N THR A 38 -1.41 -8.61 -9.13
CA THR A 38 -2.73 -8.33 -9.71
C THR A 38 -3.08 -6.88 -9.47
N HIS A 39 -3.81 -6.28 -10.40
CA HIS A 39 -4.34 -4.93 -10.29
C HIS A 39 -5.85 -4.95 -10.51
N SER A 40 -6.57 -4.13 -9.76
CA SER A 40 -8.00 -3.93 -9.93
C SER A 40 -8.30 -2.44 -9.96
N PHE A 41 -9.17 -2.03 -10.88
CA PHE A 41 -9.47 -0.62 -11.11
C PHE A 41 -10.96 -0.40 -11.36
N ALA A 42 -11.51 0.66 -10.77
CA ALA A 42 -12.88 1.10 -10.89
C ALA A 42 -13.11 1.73 -12.26
N LYS A 43 -13.82 1.02 -13.15
CA LYS A 43 -14.14 1.51 -14.50
C LYS A 43 -15.18 2.62 -14.50
N THR A 44 -15.88 2.80 -13.39
CA THR A 44 -16.80 3.91 -13.12
C THR A 44 -16.71 4.30 -11.65
N VAL A 45 -17.13 5.52 -11.30
CA VAL A 45 -17.23 5.97 -9.89
C VAL A 45 -18.16 5.09 -9.05
N ASN A 46 -19.14 4.44 -9.67
CA ASN A 46 -20.09 3.55 -8.99
C ASN A 46 -19.50 2.16 -8.70
N ASP A 47 -18.31 1.85 -9.22
CA ASP A 47 -17.64 0.56 -9.01
C ASP A 47 -16.80 0.52 -7.73
N GLU A 48 -16.61 1.64 -7.02
CA GLU A 48 -15.84 1.68 -5.77
C GLU A 48 -16.25 0.57 -4.76
N PRO A 49 -17.55 0.32 -4.49
CA PRO A 49 -17.95 -0.77 -3.58
C PRO A 49 -17.40 -2.14 -4.03
N ASN A 50 -17.41 -2.41 -5.33
CA ASN A 50 -16.88 -3.66 -5.88
C ASN A 50 -15.36 -3.74 -5.71
N ILE A 51 -14.64 -2.64 -5.90
CA ILE A 51 -13.19 -2.58 -5.64
C ILE A 51 -12.88 -2.89 -4.18
N ILE A 52 -13.61 -2.29 -3.24
CA ILE A 52 -13.43 -2.53 -1.80
C ILE A 52 -13.73 -3.99 -1.45
N VAL A 53 -14.86 -4.54 -1.91
CA VAL A 53 -15.21 -5.95 -1.66
C VAL A 53 -14.14 -6.90 -2.21
N ASN A 54 -13.64 -6.65 -3.43
CA ASN A 54 -12.62 -7.47 -4.04
C ASN A 54 -11.30 -7.41 -3.28
N LEU A 55 -10.86 -6.20 -2.86
CA LEU A 55 -9.67 -6.04 -2.01
C LEU A 55 -9.83 -6.86 -0.72
N LEU A 56 -10.91 -6.63 0.03
CA LEU A 56 -11.15 -7.28 1.31
C LEU A 56 -11.29 -8.80 1.21
N ASN A 57 -11.77 -9.33 0.09
CA ASN A 57 -11.81 -10.78 -0.16
C ASN A 57 -10.43 -11.33 -0.51
N ASN A 58 -9.69 -10.68 -1.41
CA ASN A 58 -8.40 -11.18 -1.90
C ASN A 58 -7.32 -11.17 -0.82
N ILE A 59 -7.34 -10.21 0.12
CA ILE A 59 -6.34 -10.17 1.19
C ILE A 59 -6.49 -11.31 2.20
N ARG A 60 -7.66 -11.96 2.28
CA ARG A 60 -7.90 -13.09 3.21
C ARG A 60 -7.07 -14.32 2.90
N ASP A 61 -6.57 -14.43 1.67
CA ASP A 61 -5.73 -15.55 1.24
C ASP A 61 -4.28 -15.43 1.74
N TYR A 62 -3.94 -14.33 2.41
CA TYR A 62 -2.59 -14.04 2.89
C TYR A 62 -2.51 -14.04 4.42
N GLU A 63 -1.36 -14.44 4.95
CA GLU A 63 -1.12 -14.41 6.41
C GLU A 63 -0.84 -12.99 6.91
N CYS A 64 -0.21 -12.16 6.07
CA CYS A 64 0.21 -10.82 6.41
C CYS A 64 0.27 -9.91 5.19
N ILE A 65 -0.16 -8.67 5.37
CA ILE A 65 -0.01 -7.61 4.38
C ILE A 65 1.17 -6.71 4.73
N VAL A 66 1.78 -6.13 3.71
CA VAL A 66 2.90 -5.20 3.82
C VAL A 66 2.54 -3.95 3.03
N THR A 67 2.72 -2.78 3.64
CA THR A 67 2.39 -1.49 3.01
C THR A 67 3.53 -0.49 3.23
N TRP A 68 3.51 0.60 2.46
CA TRP A 68 4.23 1.82 2.82
C TRP A 68 3.24 2.85 3.37
N TYR A 69 3.27 3.14 4.68
CA TYR A 69 2.37 4.11 5.33
C TYR A 69 0.88 3.71 5.36
N GLY A 70 0.57 2.42 5.23
CA GLY A 70 -0.80 1.91 5.26
C GLY A 70 -1.54 2.12 6.58
N LEU A 71 -0.85 2.21 7.72
CA LEU A 71 -1.51 2.58 8.99
C LEU A 71 -2.02 4.02 8.99
N GLY A 72 -1.34 4.90 8.24
CA GLY A 72 -1.70 6.31 8.13
C GLY A 72 -2.63 6.63 6.96
N PHE A 73 -2.74 5.74 5.98
CA PHE A 73 -3.47 6.02 4.73
C PHE A 73 -4.36 4.86 4.25
N ASP A 74 -3.79 3.80 3.68
CA ASP A 74 -4.53 2.71 3.01
C ASP A 74 -5.61 2.10 3.90
N ILE A 75 -5.27 1.74 5.15
CA ILE A 75 -6.20 1.12 6.09
C ILE A 75 -7.30 2.11 6.50
N PRO A 76 -6.99 3.35 6.94
CA PRO A 76 -8.01 4.35 7.22
C PRO A 76 -8.97 4.63 6.04
N ILE A 77 -8.45 4.82 4.82
CA ILE A 77 -9.29 5.18 3.67
C ILE A 77 -10.17 4.01 3.25
N VAL A 78 -9.64 2.78 3.18
CA VAL A 78 -10.43 1.56 2.91
C VAL A 78 -11.50 1.38 3.98
N THR A 79 -11.17 1.57 5.25
CA THR A 79 -12.12 1.44 6.37
C THR A 79 -13.27 2.43 6.23
N ALA A 80 -12.96 3.72 6.05
CA ALA A 80 -13.97 4.76 5.94
C ALA A 80 -14.89 4.56 4.73
N ARG A 81 -14.31 4.23 3.57
CA ARG A 81 -15.08 4.00 2.34
C ARG A 81 -15.87 2.68 2.38
N ALA A 82 -15.37 1.63 3.04
CA ALA A 82 -16.12 0.40 3.25
C ALA A 82 -17.37 0.66 4.10
N VAL A 83 -17.22 1.32 5.26
CA VAL A 83 -18.34 1.66 6.15
C VAL A 83 -19.36 2.55 5.45
N LYS A 84 -18.91 3.56 4.70
CA LYS A 84 -19.78 4.44 3.90
C LYS A 84 -20.65 3.66 2.91
N ASN A 85 -20.13 2.57 2.36
CA ASN A 85 -20.81 1.71 1.39
C ASN A 85 -21.50 0.48 2.04
N GLY A 86 -21.58 0.41 3.37
CA GLY A 86 -22.23 -0.70 4.08
C GLY A 86 -21.46 -2.02 4.01
N ILE A 87 -20.15 -1.97 3.77
CA ILE A 87 -19.25 -3.13 3.68
C ILE A 87 -18.50 -3.28 5.00
N ASP A 88 -18.37 -4.52 5.49
CA ASP A 88 -17.59 -4.84 6.70
C ASP A 88 -16.07 -4.72 6.45
N PRO A 89 -15.35 -3.78 7.10
CA PRO A 89 -13.92 -3.60 6.92
C PRO A 89 -13.08 -4.58 7.74
N SER A 90 -13.68 -5.47 8.55
CA SER A 90 -12.94 -6.37 9.44
C SER A 90 -11.74 -7.08 8.80
N PRO A 91 -11.79 -7.58 7.54
CA PRO A 91 -10.65 -8.28 6.93
C PRO A 91 -9.34 -7.46 6.91
N ILE A 92 -9.39 -6.17 6.58
CA ILE A 92 -8.18 -5.33 6.53
C ILE A 92 -7.74 -4.87 7.94
N LEU A 93 -8.67 -4.86 8.90
CA LEU A 93 -8.40 -4.46 10.28
C LEU A 93 -7.82 -5.59 11.14
N THR A 94 -8.07 -6.85 10.78
CA THR A 94 -7.66 -8.01 11.59
C THR A 94 -6.50 -8.80 11.01
N ILE A 95 -6.14 -8.59 9.73
CA ILE A 95 -5.00 -9.26 9.11
C ILE A 95 -3.69 -8.79 9.75
N ASN A 96 -2.69 -9.67 9.83
CA ASN A 96 -1.36 -9.23 10.27
C ASN A 96 -0.82 -8.18 9.30
N HIS A 97 -0.13 -7.17 9.84
CA HIS A 97 0.30 -6.03 9.06
C HIS A 97 1.72 -5.61 9.41
N ILE A 98 2.54 -5.40 8.38
CA ILE A 98 3.85 -4.77 8.48
C ILE A 98 3.80 -3.45 7.72
N ASP A 99 3.83 -2.34 8.45
CA ASP A 99 4.02 -1.02 7.85
C ASP A 99 5.50 -0.66 7.82
N LEU A 100 6.12 -0.72 6.63
CA LEU A 100 7.54 -0.42 6.48
C LEU A 100 7.86 1.05 6.75
N PHE A 101 6.90 1.97 6.57
CA PHE A 101 7.14 3.37 6.93
C PHE A 101 7.41 3.52 8.42
N ILE A 102 6.65 2.82 9.28
CA ILE A 102 6.85 2.86 10.74
C ILE A 102 8.21 2.29 11.12
N VAL A 103 8.59 1.16 10.51
CA VAL A 103 9.93 0.57 10.72
C VAL A 103 11.02 1.57 10.33
N PHE A 104 10.90 2.20 9.17
CA PHE A 104 11.89 3.16 8.68
C PHE A 104 11.95 4.41 9.56
N LYS A 105 10.80 5.00 9.91
CA LYS A 105 10.74 6.16 10.81
C LYS A 105 11.36 5.90 12.17
N THR A 106 11.26 4.67 12.66
CA THR A 106 11.76 4.28 13.98
C THR A 106 13.25 3.97 13.96
N LEU A 107 13.74 3.24 12.95
CA LEU A 107 15.09 2.66 12.95
C LEU A 107 16.09 3.37 12.04
N PHE A 108 15.63 4.24 11.13
CA PHE A 108 16.47 4.90 10.14
C PHE A 108 16.39 6.42 10.33
N ARG A 109 17.50 7.12 10.08
CA ARG A 109 17.57 8.59 10.14
C ARG A 109 17.76 9.16 8.73
N LEU A 110 16.66 9.45 8.05
CA LEU A 110 16.62 9.98 6.69
C LEU A 110 16.00 11.38 6.68
N SER A 111 16.28 12.15 5.63
CA SER A 111 15.65 13.47 5.43
C SER A 111 14.24 13.37 4.83
N LYS A 112 13.93 12.29 4.12
CA LYS A 112 12.64 12.00 3.50
C LYS A 112 12.25 10.54 3.72
N TYR A 113 10.95 10.30 3.91
CA TYR A 113 10.36 8.99 4.19
C TYR A 113 9.14 8.64 3.31
N ASP A 114 8.70 9.53 2.43
CA ASP A 114 8.86 9.25 1.00
C ASP A 114 9.08 7.81 0.51
N LEU A 115 8.14 7.11 -0.14
CA LEU A 115 8.48 5.82 -0.80
C LEU A 115 9.62 6.04 -1.82
N ASP A 116 9.48 7.06 -2.66
CA ASP A 116 10.50 7.49 -3.63
C ASP A 116 11.84 7.85 -2.97
N GLY A 117 11.80 8.65 -1.91
CA GLY A 117 12.98 9.07 -1.17
C GLY A 117 13.73 7.89 -0.57
N VAL A 118 13.02 6.90 -0.04
CA VAL A 118 13.64 5.69 0.51
C VAL A 118 14.15 4.77 -0.61
N CYS A 119 13.40 4.57 -1.69
CA CYS A 119 13.88 3.85 -2.87
C CYS A 119 15.19 4.45 -3.39
N LYS A 120 15.23 5.78 -3.57
CA LYS A 120 16.41 6.51 -4.00
C LYS A 120 17.59 6.32 -3.04
N PHE A 121 17.37 6.46 -1.74
CA PHE A 121 18.42 6.23 -0.73
C PHE A 121 18.99 4.82 -0.81
N LEU A 122 18.14 3.81 -1.03
CA LEU A 122 18.54 2.42 -1.14
C LEU A 122 19.03 2.02 -2.54
N GLY A 123 19.04 2.92 -3.52
CA GLY A 123 19.43 2.61 -4.90
C GLY A 123 18.46 1.67 -5.60
N ILE A 124 17.18 1.68 -5.22
CA ILE A 124 16.09 0.94 -5.87
C ILE A 124 15.52 1.84 -6.98
N PRO A 125 15.53 1.38 -8.25
CA PRO A 125 15.00 2.18 -9.34
C PRO A 125 13.47 2.21 -9.29
N LYS A 126 12.92 3.43 -9.40
CA LYS A 126 11.52 3.69 -9.73
C LYS A 126 11.47 4.41 -11.08
N ARG A 127 10.46 4.10 -11.88
CA ARG A 127 10.37 4.53 -13.29
C ARG A 127 9.24 5.52 -13.54
N VAL A 128 8.22 5.52 -12.69
CA VAL A 128 7.03 6.34 -12.89
C VAL A 128 7.09 7.53 -11.93
N GLU A 129 7.10 8.74 -12.49
CA GLU A 129 6.99 9.99 -11.73
C GLU A 129 5.53 10.47 -11.75
N LEU A 130 4.67 9.77 -11.01
CA LEU A 130 3.30 10.18 -10.75
C LEU A 130 3.16 10.45 -9.26
N LYS A 131 2.59 11.60 -8.90
CA LYS A 131 2.27 11.92 -7.51
C LYS A 131 0.80 11.63 -7.26
N GLY A 132 0.41 11.34 -6.02
CA GLY A 132 -1.00 11.18 -5.67
C GLY A 132 -1.89 12.37 -6.08
N SER A 133 -1.34 13.60 -6.13
CA SER A 133 -2.06 14.78 -6.65
C SER A 133 -2.44 14.72 -8.13
N ASP A 134 -1.74 13.89 -8.91
CA ASP A 134 -1.97 13.68 -10.34
C ASP A 134 -3.06 12.62 -10.59
N MET A 135 -3.41 11.82 -9.58
CA MET A 135 -4.39 10.74 -9.68
C MET A 135 -5.79 11.22 -10.08
N PRO A 136 -6.43 12.24 -9.44
CA PRO A 136 -7.77 12.67 -9.84
C PRO A 136 -7.90 13.04 -11.33
N PRO A 137 -7.08 13.94 -11.92
CA PRO A 137 -7.22 14.27 -13.33
C PRO A 137 -6.92 13.10 -14.27
N LEU A 138 -6.00 12.19 -13.91
CA LEU A 138 -5.74 10.97 -14.69
C LEU A 138 -6.92 10.00 -14.63
N TYR A 139 -7.52 9.83 -13.46
CA TYR A 139 -8.70 8.99 -13.28
C TYR A 139 -9.87 9.46 -14.15
N PHE A 140 -10.16 10.77 -14.18
CA PHE A 140 -11.21 11.31 -15.04
C PHE A 140 -10.95 11.12 -16.53
N LYS A 141 -9.69 11.19 -16.98
CA LYS A 141 -9.32 10.84 -18.36
C LYS A 141 -9.58 9.35 -18.64
N ALA A 142 -9.15 8.47 -17.74
CA ALA A 142 -9.38 7.03 -17.87
C ALA A 142 -10.87 6.69 -17.96
N LEU A 143 -11.71 7.31 -17.12
CA LEU A 143 -13.17 7.18 -17.18
C LEU A 143 -13.78 7.66 -18.50
N SER A 144 -13.12 8.59 -19.19
CA SER A 144 -13.53 9.11 -20.50
C SER A 144 -13.08 8.22 -21.67
N GLY A 145 -12.47 7.06 -21.39
CA GLY A 145 -12.00 6.11 -22.39
C GLY A 145 -10.53 6.28 -22.81
N ASP A 146 -9.77 7.12 -22.10
CA ASP A 146 -8.32 7.26 -22.34
C ASP A 146 -7.55 6.04 -21.80
N SER A 147 -7.18 5.13 -22.70
CA SER A 147 -6.43 3.94 -22.36
C SER A 147 -5.00 4.22 -21.88
N GLU A 148 -4.40 5.34 -22.30
CA GLU A 148 -3.06 5.72 -21.84
C GLU A 148 -3.10 6.20 -20.40
N ALA A 149 -4.12 6.97 -20.03
CA ALA A 149 -4.34 7.38 -18.64
C ALA A 149 -4.55 6.17 -17.72
N LEU A 150 -5.37 5.20 -18.12
CA LEU A 150 -5.58 3.96 -17.36
C LEU A 150 -4.26 3.18 -17.18
N LYS A 151 -3.51 3.02 -18.28
CA LYS A 151 -2.23 2.32 -18.27
C LYS A 151 -1.22 3.01 -17.36
N LEU A 152 -1.18 4.34 -17.35
CA LEU A 152 -0.26 5.09 -16.49
C LEU A 152 -0.59 4.90 -14.99
N ILE A 153 -1.86 4.81 -14.63
CA ILE A 153 -2.28 4.50 -13.24
C ILE A 153 -1.82 3.09 -12.85
N GLU A 154 -2.04 2.10 -13.72
CA GLU A 154 -1.61 0.72 -13.49
C GLU A 154 -0.07 0.61 -13.39
N GLU A 155 0.68 1.31 -14.25
CA GLU A 155 2.14 1.36 -14.21
C GLU A 155 2.67 2.02 -12.94
N HIS A 156 1.99 3.06 -12.43
CA HIS A 156 2.32 3.70 -11.16
C HIS A 156 2.18 2.74 -9.99
N CYS A 157 0.99 2.14 -9.82
CA CYS A 157 0.72 1.18 -8.76
C CYS A 157 1.71 0.01 -8.79
N TYR A 158 2.03 -0.52 -9.98
CA TYR A 158 3.06 -1.55 -10.13
C TYR A 158 4.45 -1.09 -9.69
N ASP A 159 4.87 0.11 -10.07
CA ASP A 159 6.19 0.65 -9.72
C ASP A 159 6.30 0.98 -8.21
N ASP A 160 5.21 1.37 -7.57
CA ASP A 160 5.11 1.57 -6.12
C ASP A 160 5.20 0.24 -5.37
N LEU A 161 4.44 -0.77 -5.80
CA LEU A 161 4.52 -2.13 -5.26
C LEU A 161 5.90 -2.76 -5.43
N GLN A 162 6.54 -2.57 -6.59
CA GLN A 162 7.91 -3.05 -6.78
C GLN A 162 8.90 -2.32 -5.89
N GLY A 163 8.75 -1.01 -5.71
CA GLY A 163 9.54 -0.23 -4.76
C GLY A 163 9.41 -0.79 -3.35
N LEU A 164 8.17 -0.94 -2.87
CA LEU A 164 7.83 -1.49 -1.57
C LEU A 164 8.40 -2.91 -1.36
N ARG A 165 8.19 -3.81 -2.32
CA ARG A 165 8.72 -5.19 -2.30
C ARG A 165 10.25 -5.20 -2.23
N ASN A 166 10.92 -4.38 -3.04
CA ASN A 166 12.39 -4.34 -3.07
C ASN A 166 12.97 -3.72 -1.78
N ILE A 167 12.27 -2.77 -1.17
CA ILE A 167 12.64 -2.27 0.17
C ILE A 167 12.57 -3.41 1.17
N TYR A 168 11.45 -4.14 1.22
CA TYR A 168 11.26 -5.28 2.12
C TYR A 168 12.39 -6.29 1.98
N LEU A 169 12.69 -6.74 0.76
CA LEU A 169 13.75 -7.72 0.49
C LEU A 169 15.12 -7.24 0.98
N LYS A 170 15.41 -5.95 0.84
CA LYS A 170 16.70 -5.36 1.27
C LYS A 170 16.84 -5.27 2.79
N VAL A 171 15.72 -5.15 3.52
CA VAL A 171 15.71 -5.06 4.99
C VAL A 171 15.10 -6.29 5.66
N GLU A 172 14.88 -7.39 4.94
CA GLU A 172 14.15 -8.57 5.41
C GLU A 172 14.72 -9.12 6.72
N SER A 173 16.05 -9.13 6.88
CA SER A 173 16.70 -9.58 8.10
C SER A 173 16.35 -8.73 9.34
N ILE A 174 16.07 -7.44 9.16
CA ILE A 174 15.62 -6.52 10.22
C ILE A 174 14.15 -6.81 10.51
N ILE A 175 13.31 -6.93 9.48
CA ILE A 175 11.88 -7.21 9.62
C ILE A 175 11.65 -8.54 10.35
N ASN A 176 12.38 -9.58 9.99
CA ASN A 176 12.34 -10.88 10.66
C ASN A 176 12.70 -10.78 12.16
N LYS A 177 13.59 -9.86 12.54
CA LYS A 177 13.92 -9.61 13.96
C LYS A 177 12.83 -8.80 14.67
N VAL A 178 12.16 -7.89 13.97
CA VAL A 178 11.00 -7.15 14.50
C VAL A 178 9.84 -8.13 14.76
N ILE A 179 9.48 -8.96 13.79
CA ILE A 179 8.40 -9.96 13.90
C ILE A 179 8.66 -10.93 15.06
N LYS A 180 9.92 -11.36 15.24
CA LYS A 180 10.32 -12.25 16.35
C LYS A 180 10.41 -11.56 17.71
N GLY A 181 10.15 -10.26 17.79
CA GLY A 181 10.29 -9.47 19.02
C GLY A 181 11.74 -9.27 19.47
N CYS A 182 12.73 -9.61 18.64
CA CYS A 182 14.15 -9.35 18.93
C CYS A 182 14.47 -7.85 18.82
N ILE A 183 13.76 -7.14 17.94
CA ILE A 183 13.76 -5.67 17.85
C ILE A 183 12.37 -5.19 18.25
N ASP A 184 12.28 -4.57 19.41
CA ASP A 184 11.07 -3.94 19.90
C ASP A 184 11.03 -2.47 19.44
N LEU A 185 10.14 -2.16 18.49
CA LEU A 185 10.00 -0.81 17.94
C LEU A 185 9.51 0.21 18.99
N SER A 186 8.80 -0.23 20.03
CA SER A 186 8.28 0.67 21.06
C SER A 186 9.39 1.31 21.91
N LYS A 187 10.55 0.65 22.03
CA LYS A 187 11.73 1.19 22.73
C LYS A 187 12.31 2.44 22.07
N TRP A 188 12.03 2.61 20.78
CA TRP A 188 12.62 3.65 19.93
C TRP A 188 11.58 4.67 19.47
N GLN A 189 10.34 4.61 20.00
CA GLN A 189 9.35 5.67 19.83
C GLN A 189 9.85 6.92 20.56
N LEU A 190 10.71 7.68 19.89
CA LEU A 190 10.87 9.09 20.19
C LEU A 190 9.50 9.72 19.95
N SER A 191 8.99 10.46 20.93
CA SER A 191 7.82 11.32 20.76
C SER A 191 8.13 12.32 19.65
N PHE A 192 7.80 11.97 18.42
CA PHE A 192 7.84 12.88 17.29
C PHE A 192 6.72 13.89 17.53
N LYS A 193 7.10 15.08 18.02
CA LYS A 193 6.23 16.26 17.98
C LYS A 193 6.10 16.76 16.55
#